data_AF-A0A2J9PKF2-F1
#
_entry.id   AF-A0A2J9PKF2-F1
#
_cell.length_a   1.000
_cell.length_b   1.000
_cell.length_c   1.000
_cell.angle_alpha   90.00
_cell.angle_beta   90.00
_cell.angle_gamma   90.00
#
_symmetry.space_group_name_H-M   'P 1'
#
loop_
_entity.id
_entity.type
_entity.pdbx_description
1 polymer ?
#
loop_
_entity_poly.entity_id
_entity_poly.type
_entity_poly.pdbx_seq_one_letter_code
_entity_poly.pdbx_strand_id
1 'polypeptide(L)'
;MNENWFEDSVACLNVAKDTILYLEKTVPNAVEDEVLIPYVKVYTKNTLENLKSPLDYSANFIFHEYCREMYVSNNEVKKNGAGKPQFPLTDNKDKFEKEMDRKFKGLDQTQPKVYSLLESMQYFNNKKWVKILNKLVNDNKHNFLTKHALKEFGVQVKYLKTIDGLIFNNVGAFNSGKDNIVLGDIPFNEITAPTHPYVEEYDADFFYKLHFLDTNTEVVDTLKNIYKEIKEYIFNLQEITKKNP
;
A
#
# COMPACT_ATOMS: atom_id res chain seq x y z
N MET A 1 -5.26 -13.59 -28.83
CA MET A 1 -4.19 -12.85 -28.15
C MET A 1 -3.79 -13.68 -26.96
N ASN A 2 -2.52 -14.09 -26.85
CA ASN A 2 -2.01 -14.67 -25.62
C ASN A 2 -1.93 -13.52 -24.61
N GLU A 3 -2.95 -13.39 -23.76
CA GLU A 3 -2.95 -12.43 -22.67
C GLU A 3 -1.93 -12.91 -21.63
N ASN A 4 -0.79 -12.22 -21.53
CA ASN A 4 0.22 -12.55 -20.54
C ASN A 4 -0.04 -11.76 -19.25
N TRP A 5 -1.09 -12.18 -18.54
CA TRP A 5 -1.56 -11.57 -17.28
C TRP A 5 -0.44 -11.37 -16.26
N PHE A 6 0.54 -12.26 -16.25
CA PHE A 6 1.67 -12.20 -15.34
C PHE A 6 2.71 -11.17 -15.74
N GLU A 7 3.03 -11.04 -17.03
CA GLU A 7 3.90 -9.96 -17.53
C GLU A 7 3.27 -8.59 -17.25
N ASP A 8 1.97 -8.43 -17.53
CA ASP A 8 1.25 -7.19 -17.26
C ASP A 8 1.20 -6.87 -15.75
N SER A 9 1.02 -7.90 -14.91
CA SER A 9 1.09 -7.75 -13.45
C SER A 9 2.47 -7.27 -12.98
N VAL A 10 3.54 -7.84 -13.54
CA VAL A 10 4.92 -7.44 -13.22
C VAL A 10 5.20 -6.03 -13.70
N ALA A 11 4.72 -5.65 -14.89
CA ALA A 11 4.87 -4.29 -15.41
C ALA A 11 4.20 -3.26 -14.48
N CYS A 12 2.96 -3.48 -14.06
CA CYS A 12 2.26 -2.63 -13.09
C CYS A 12 3.01 -2.53 -11.75
N LEU A 13 3.53 -3.66 -11.23
CA LEU A 13 4.30 -3.67 -10.00
C LEU A 13 5.63 -2.89 -10.12
N ASN A 14 6.31 -2.95 -11.26
CA ASN A 14 7.53 -2.17 -11.49
C ASN A 14 7.24 -0.67 -11.52
N VAL A 15 6.19 -0.25 -12.23
CA VAL A 15 5.77 1.16 -12.24
C VAL A 15 5.39 1.64 -10.84
N ALA A 16 4.65 0.82 -10.08
CA ALA A 16 4.31 1.14 -8.70
C ALA A 16 5.57 1.28 -7.82
N LYS A 17 6.53 0.37 -7.94
CA LYS A 17 7.80 0.42 -7.20
C LYS A 17 8.57 1.71 -7.49
N ASP A 18 8.74 2.05 -8.75
CA ASP A 18 9.48 3.25 -9.15
C ASP A 18 8.78 4.53 -8.66
N THR A 19 7.44 4.54 -8.70
CA THR A 19 6.66 5.67 -8.18
C THR A 19 6.74 5.77 -6.65
N ILE A 20 6.77 4.65 -5.92
CA ILE A 20 7.00 4.63 -4.46
C ILE A 20 8.38 5.23 -4.13
N LEU A 21 9.43 4.84 -4.86
CA LEU A 21 10.78 5.39 -4.66
C LEU A 21 10.85 6.90 -4.97
N TYR A 22 10.06 7.37 -5.93
CA TYR A 22 9.91 8.80 -6.19
C TYR A 22 9.17 9.52 -5.06
N LEU A 23 8.08 8.93 -4.55
CA LEU A 23 7.29 9.48 -3.45
C LEU A 23 8.13 9.54 -2.16
N GLU A 24 8.96 8.55 -1.87
CA GLU A 24 9.90 8.57 -0.74
C GLU A 24 10.79 9.82 -0.72
N LYS A 25 11.24 10.25 -1.90
CA LYS A 25 12.12 11.42 -2.05
C LYS A 25 11.35 12.73 -2.07
N THR A 26 10.13 12.70 -2.58
CA THR A 26 9.33 13.92 -2.84
C THR A 26 8.46 14.30 -1.65
N VAL A 27 7.97 13.32 -0.88
CA VAL A 27 7.09 13.58 0.27
C VAL A 27 7.73 14.50 1.31
N PRO A 28 9.01 14.36 1.69
CA PRO A 28 9.64 15.30 2.62
C PRO A 28 9.57 16.75 2.14
N ASN A 29 9.92 16.97 0.86
CA ASN A 29 9.85 18.29 0.25
C ASN A 29 8.42 18.81 0.12
N ALA A 30 7.43 17.93 -0.09
CA ALA A 30 6.03 18.32 -0.23
C ALA A 30 5.35 18.69 1.08
N VAL A 31 5.95 18.34 2.22
CA VAL A 31 5.49 18.83 3.53
C VAL A 31 5.81 20.32 3.68
N GLU A 32 6.95 20.77 3.14
CA GLU A 32 7.39 22.16 3.17
C GLU A 32 6.85 23.00 1.99
N ASP A 33 6.78 22.42 0.80
CA ASP A 33 6.27 23.07 -0.42
C ASP A 33 4.88 22.55 -0.80
N GLU A 34 3.85 23.36 -0.52
CA GLU A 34 2.45 23.01 -0.83
C GLU A 34 2.18 22.86 -2.33
N VAL A 35 3.03 23.42 -3.21
CA VAL A 35 2.92 23.26 -4.67
C VAL A 35 3.17 21.81 -5.08
N LEU A 36 3.92 21.03 -4.29
CA LEU A 36 4.19 19.62 -4.57
C LEU A 36 3.04 18.70 -4.16
N ILE A 37 2.14 19.12 -3.26
CA ILE A 37 1.05 18.29 -2.74
C ILE A 37 0.12 17.75 -3.85
N PRO A 38 -0.34 18.56 -4.83
CA PRO A 38 -1.14 18.04 -5.95
C PRO A 38 -0.44 16.94 -6.74
N TYR A 39 0.87 17.06 -6.98
CA TYR A 39 1.64 16.04 -7.70
C TYR A 39 1.76 14.76 -6.88
N VAL A 40 2.10 14.86 -5.58
CA VAL A 40 2.14 13.71 -4.67
C VAL A 40 0.79 12.97 -4.66
N LYS A 41 -0.34 13.70 -4.68
CA LYS A 41 -1.68 13.10 -4.78
C LYS A 41 -1.89 12.32 -6.08
N VAL A 42 -1.49 12.88 -7.22
CA VAL A 42 -1.60 12.20 -8.53
C VAL A 42 -0.74 10.94 -8.56
N TYR A 43 0.53 11.03 -8.13
CA TYR A 43 1.42 9.87 -8.07
C TYR A 43 0.89 8.79 -7.11
N THR A 44 0.35 9.18 -5.96
CA THR A 44 -0.26 8.25 -5.00
C THR A 44 -1.46 7.53 -5.60
N LYS A 45 -2.38 8.25 -6.26
CA LYS A 45 -3.50 7.66 -6.99
C LYS A 45 -3.01 6.65 -8.03
N ASN A 46 -2.12 7.06 -8.92
CA ASN A 46 -1.62 6.21 -10.00
C ASN A 46 -0.90 4.96 -9.43
N THR A 47 -0.21 5.11 -8.30
CA THR A 47 0.42 3.97 -7.60
C THR A 47 -0.64 2.99 -7.10
N LEU A 48 -1.70 3.46 -6.43
CA LEU A 48 -2.78 2.60 -5.94
C LEU A 48 -3.50 1.85 -7.07
N GLU A 49 -3.71 2.51 -8.22
CA GLU A 49 -4.27 1.88 -9.41
C GLU A 49 -3.33 0.79 -9.96
N ASN A 50 -2.03 1.09 -10.10
CA ASN A 50 -1.03 0.11 -10.50
C ASN A 50 -0.85 -1.04 -9.50
N LEU A 51 -1.12 -0.83 -8.21
CA LEU A 51 -1.15 -1.90 -7.21
C LEU A 51 -2.42 -2.74 -7.34
N LYS A 52 -3.56 -2.15 -7.68
CA LYS A 52 -4.82 -2.88 -7.83
C LYS A 52 -4.85 -3.75 -9.09
N SER A 53 -4.28 -3.28 -10.19
CA SER A 53 -4.32 -3.96 -11.49
C SER A 53 -3.80 -5.42 -11.46
N PRO A 54 -2.63 -5.74 -10.88
CA PRO A 54 -2.16 -7.12 -10.73
C PRO A 54 -3.17 -8.08 -10.08
N LEU A 55 -3.92 -7.60 -9.08
CA LEU A 55 -4.95 -8.40 -8.44
C LEU A 55 -6.09 -8.72 -9.41
N ASP A 56 -6.55 -7.74 -10.18
CA ASP A 56 -7.61 -7.96 -11.17
C ASP A 56 -7.13 -8.79 -12.37
N TYR A 57 -5.89 -8.61 -12.82
CA TYR A 57 -5.29 -9.49 -13.83
C TYR A 57 -5.21 -10.93 -13.35
N SER A 58 -4.80 -11.16 -12.09
CA SER A 58 -4.79 -12.49 -11.51
C SER A 58 -6.18 -13.12 -11.42
N ALA A 59 -7.20 -12.32 -11.11
CA ALA A 59 -8.59 -12.79 -11.09
C ALA A 59 -9.08 -13.19 -12.48
N ASN A 60 -8.72 -12.42 -13.51
CA ASN A 60 -9.04 -12.78 -14.90
C ASN A 60 -8.30 -14.05 -15.32
N PHE A 61 -7.00 -14.17 -15.03
CA PHE A 61 -6.24 -15.39 -15.27
C PHE A 61 -6.90 -16.62 -14.62
N ILE A 62 -7.17 -16.57 -13.32
CA ILE A 62 -7.78 -17.69 -12.57
C ILE A 62 -9.14 -18.10 -13.16
N PHE A 63 -9.96 -17.12 -13.52
CA PHE A 63 -11.25 -17.39 -14.14
C PHE A 63 -11.10 -18.07 -15.50
N HIS A 64 -10.25 -17.52 -16.37
CA HIS A 64 -10.05 -18.02 -17.73
C HIS A 64 -9.44 -19.42 -17.74
N GLU A 65 -8.50 -19.68 -16.84
CA GLU A 65 -7.76 -20.94 -16.78
C GLU A 65 -8.53 -22.06 -16.06
N TYR A 66 -9.24 -21.75 -14.97
CA TYR A 66 -9.76 -22.79 -14.07
C TYR A 66 -11.29 -22.79 -13.87
N CYS A 67 -11.98 -21.69 -14.19
CA CYS A 67 -13.39 -21.53 -13.82
C CYS A 67 -14.32 -21.45 -15.04
N ARG A 68 -13.83 -20.98 -16.20
CA ARG A 68 -14.68 -20.63 -17.35
C ARG A 68 -15.53 -21.81 -17.83
N GLU A 69 -14.97 -23.01 -17.84
CA GLU A 69 -15.65 -24.23 -18.29
C GLU A 69 -16.73 -24.72 -17.31
N MET A 70 -16.75 -24.22 -16.07
CA MET A 70 -17.77 -24.54 -15.07
C MET A 70 -19.10 -23.80 -15.29
N TYR A 71 -19.13 -22.88 -16.25
CA TYR A 71 -20.33 -22.15 -16.64
C TYR A 71 -20.91 -22.76 -17.91
N VAL A 72 -22.21 -23.08 -17.87
CA VAL A 72 -22.94 -23.75 -18.94
C VAL A 72 -23.18 -22.83 -20.14
N SER A 73 -23.18 -21.51 -19.92
CA SER A 73 -23.37 -20.52 -20.98
C SER A 73 -22.77 -19.16 -20.68
N ASN A 74 -22.52 -18.37 -21.73
CA ASN A 74 -22.14 -16.96 -21.60
C ASN A 74 -23.19 -16.12 -20.85
N ASN A 75 -24.47 -16.52 -20.88
CA ASN A 75 -25.52 -15.84 -20.12
C ASN A 75 -25.37 -16.09 -18.62
N GLU A 76 -24.97 -17.31 -18.21
CA GLU A 76 -24.66 -17.63 -16.81
C GLU A 76 -23.45 -16.83 -16.32
N VAL A 77 -22.39 -16.74 -17.14
CA VAL A 77 -21.19 -15.92 -16.85
C VAL A 77 -21.58 -14.47 -16.58
N LYS A 78 -22.43 -13.88 -17.45
CA LYS A 78 -22.91 -12.49 -17.27
C LYS A 78 -23.79 -12.34 -16.03
N LYS A 79 -24.76 -13.23 -15.82
CA LYS A 79 -25.69 -13.18 -14.67
C LYS A 79 -24.95 -13.24 -13.34
N ASN A 80 -23.89 -14.03 -13.26
CA ASN A 80 -23.08 -14.15 -12.07
C ASN A 80 -22.03 -13.04 -11.91
N GLY A 81 -21.82 -12.20 -12.93
CA GLY A 81 -20.77 -11.18 -12.92
C GLY A 81 -19.36 -11.76 -13.05
N ALA A 82 -19.24 -12.97 -13.60
CA ALA A 82 -17.97 -13.68 -13.80
C ALA A 82 -17.28 -13.28 -15.12
N GLY A 83 -17.93 -12.50 -15.99
CA GLY A 83 -17.35 -12.09 -17.28
C GLY A 83 -16.27 -11.01 -17.20
N LYS A 84 -16.10 -10.38 -16.03
CA LYS A 84 -15.01 -9.47 -15.68
C LYS A 84 -14.69 -9.67 -14.20
N PRO A 85 -14.13 -10.83 -13.84
CA PRO A 85 -13.87 -11.16 -12.45
C PRO A 85 -12.91 -10.11 -11.87
N GLN A 86 -13.25 -9.66 -10.67
CA GLN A 86 -12.38 -8.83 -9.86
C GLN A 86 -11.81 -9.69 -8.76
N PHE A 87 -10.65 -9.30 -8.25
CA PHE A 87 -10.07 -9.97 -7.10
C PHE A 87 -11.08 -9.97 -5.93
N PRO A 88 -11.31 -11.11 -5.25
CA PRO A 88 -12.25 -11.19 -4.13
C PRO A 88 -11.71 -10.38 -2.94
N LEU A 89 -12.55 -9.48 -2.43
CA LEU A 89 -12.20 -8.53 -1.36
C LEU A 89 -13.32 -8.51 -0.33
N THR A 90 -13.33 -9.49 0.57
CA THR A 90 -14.44 -9.72 1.49
C THR A 90 -14.04 -9.53 2.95
N ASP A 91 -15.01 -9.16 3.78
CA ASP A 91 -14.81 -8.87 5.21
C ASP A 91 -15.01 -10.10 6.10
N ASN A 92 -15.64 -11.17 5.60
CA ASN A 92 -15.88 -12.41 6.32
C ASN A 92 -15.93 -13.62 5.39
N LYS A 93 -15.81 -14.81 5.99
CA LYS A 93 -15.73 -16.09 5.28
C LYS A 93 -16.98 -16.43 4.47
N ASP A 94 -18.17 -16.26 5.02
CA ASP A 94 -19.42 -16.57 4.30
C ASP A 94 -19.58 -15.74 3.02
N LYS A 95 -19.18 -14.47 3.04
CA LYS A 95 -19.19 -13.62 1.84
C LYS A 95 -18.13 -14.06 0.84
N PHE A 96 -16.95 -14.46 1.31
CA PHE A 96 -15.90 -15.03 0.46
C PHE A 96 -16.41 -16.26 -0.28
N GLU A 97 -16.93 -17.25 0.45
CA GLU A 97 -17.45 -18.50 -0.13
C GLU A 97 -18.52 -18.22 -1.18
N LYS A 98 -19.50 -17.36 -0.87
CA LYS A 98 -20.53 -16.94 -1.84
C LYS A 98 -19.96 -16.23 -3.07
N GLU A 99 -18.91 -15.44 -2.91
CA GLU A 99 -18.24 -14.79 -4.03
C GLU A 99 -17.46 -15.80 -4.89
N MET A 100 -16.81 -16.77 -4.25
CA MET A 100 -16.11 -17.86 -4.93
C MET A 100 -17.07 -18.73 -5.73
N ASP A 101 -18.18 -19.18 -5.12
CA ASP A 101 -19.20 -19.98 -5.81
C ASP A 101 -19.80 -19.26 -7.02
N ARG A 102 -19.95 -17.94 -6.89
CA ARG A 102 -20.57 -17.10 -7.91
C ARG A 102 -19.62 -16.74 -9.04
N LYS A 103 -18.39 -16.30 -8.74
CA LYS A 103 -17.46 -15.75 -9.74
C LYS A 103 -16.34 -16.72 -10.13
N PHE A 104 -15.95 -17.60 -9.23
CA PHE A 104 -14.86 -18.56 -9.39
C PHE A 104 -15.36 -20.00 -9.19
N LYS A 105 -16.52 -20.29 -9.80
CA LYS A 105 -17.24 -21.56 -9.67
C LYS A 105 -16.32 -22.75 -9.93
N GLY A 106 -16.28 -23.69 -8.98
CA GLY A 106 -15.51 -24.94 -9.07
C GLY A 106 -14.01 -24.82 -8.78
N LEU A 107 -13.50 -23.62 -8.44
CA LEU A 107 -12.07 -23.41 -8.19
C LEU A 107 -11.55 -24.20 -6.98
N ASP A 108 -12.36 -24.36 -5.94
CA ASP A 108 -12.05 -25.19 -4.77
C ASP A 108 -11.78 -26.66 -5.13
N GLN A 109 -12.44 -27.15 -6.18
CA GLN A 109 -12.31 -28.53 -6.68
C GLN A 109 -11.18 -28.66 -7.70
N THR A 110 -11.09 -27.74 -8.66
CA THR A 110 -10.10 -27.82 -9.75
C THR A 110 -8.72 -27.34 -9.34
N GLN A 111 -8.66 -26.31 -8.50
CA GLN A 111 -7.42 -25.72 -8.02
C GLN A 111 -7.48 -25.30 -6.55
N PRO A 112 -7.54 -26.27 -5.61
CA PRO A 112 -7.65 -25.99 -4.18
C PRO A 112 -6.52 -25.14 -3.61
N LYS A 113 -5.30 -25.19 -4.20
CA LYS A 113 -4.17 -24.37 -3.75
C LYS A 113 -4.36 -22.90 -4.13
N VAL A 114 -4.91 -22.63 -5.31
CA VAL A 114 -5.25 -21.26 -5.73
C VAL A 114 -6.41 -20.73 -4.89
N TYR A 115 -7.45 -21.54 -4.63
CA TYR A 115 -8.53 -21.17 -3.73
C TYR A 115 -8.01 -20.78 -2.34
N SER A 116 -7.16 -21.64 -1.75
CA SER A 116 -6.55 -21.40 -0.43
C SER A 116 -5.68 -20.14 -0.42
N LEU A 117 -4.95 -19.87 -1.51
CA LEU A 117 -4.18 -18.63 -1.65
C LEU A 117 -5.10 -17.41 -1.64
N LEU A 118 -6.19 -17.40 -2.43
CA LEU A 118 -7.17 -16.30 -2.44
C LEU A 118 -7.80 -16.07 -1.06
N GLU A 119 -8.15 -17.16 -0.36
CA GLU A 119 -8.69 -17.10 0.99
C GLU A 119 -7.67 -16.49 1.97
N SER A 120 -6.40 -16.91 1.90
CA SER A 120 -5.32 -16.41 2.76
C SER A 120 -5.07 -14.90 2.63
N MET A 121 -5.46 -14.32 1.49
CA MET A 121 -5.35 -12.88 1.24
C MET A 121 -6.49 -12.07 1.85
N GLN A 122 -7.55 -12.69 2.38
CA GLN A 122 -8.75 -11.95 2.81
C GLN A 122 -8.57 -11.22 4.15
N TYR A 123 -9.39 -10.19 4.38
CA TYR A 123 -9.36 -9.38 5.60
C TYR A 123 -9.56 -10.21 6.87
N PHE A 124 -10.45 -11.20 6.83
CA PHE A 124 -10.72 -12.11 7.96
C PHE A 124 -9.54 -13.05 8.28
N ASN A 125 -8.53 -13.12 7.41
CA ASN A 125 -7.26 -13.80 7.64
C ASN A 125 -6.13 -12.80 7.99
N ASN A 126 -6.47 -11.72 8.69
CA ASN A 126 -5.55 -10.68 9.17
C ASN A 126 -4.83 -9.88 8.08
N LYS A 127 -5.26 -9.95 6.82
CA LYS A 127 -4.71 -9.14 5.72
C LYS A 127 -5.38 -7.78 5.64
N LYS A 128 -5.05 -6.91 6.59
CA LYS A 128 -5.62 -5.55 6.72
C LYS A 128 -5.38 -4.68 5.48
N TRP A 129 -4.25 -4.88 4.79
CA TRP A 129 -3.85 -4.09 3.62
C TRP A 129 -4.89 -4.13 2.49
N VAL A 130 -5.63 -5.24 2.38
CA VAL A 130 -6.65 -5.46 1.35
C VAL A 130 -7.81 -4.50 1.48
N LYS A 131 -8.29 -4.31 2.71
CA LYS A 131 -9.34 -3.35 3.04
C LYS A 131 -8.88 -1.91 2.82
N ILE A 132 -7.63 -1.62 3.19
CA ILE A 132 -7.00 -0.31 3.00
C ILE A 132 -6.90 0.02 1.50
N LEU A 133 -6.34 -0.90 0.68
CA LEU A 133 -6.22 -0.71 -0.76
C LEU A 133 -7.59 -0.46 -1.40
N ASN A 134 -8.60 -1.29 -1.10
CA ASN A 134 -9.92 -1.13 -1.69
C ASN A 134 -10.56 0.22 -1.32
N LYS A 135 -10.43 0.64 -0.05
CA LYS A 135 -10.91 1.94 0.40
C LYS A 135 -10.22 3.07 -0.36
N LEU A 136 -8.89 3.10 -0.36
CA LEU A 136 -8.10 4.16 -1.00
C LEU A 136 -8.31 4.23 -2.52
N VAL A 137 -8.46 3.09 -3.21
CA VAL A 137 -8.75 3.07 -4.65
C VAL A 137 -10.16 3.60 -4.93
N ASN A 138 -11.16 3.19 -4.16
CA ASN A 138 -12.54 3.64 -4.37
C ASN A 138 -12.71 5.13 -4.04
N ASP A 139 -12.10 5.60 -2.95
CA ASP A 139 -12.13 7.02 -2.58
C ASP A 139 -11.46 7.87 -3.67
N ASN A 140 -10.33 7.42 -4.23
CA ASN A 140 -9.69 8.09 -5.37
C ASN A 140 -10.52 8.12 -6.66
N LYS A 141 -11.43 7.16 -6.85
CA LYS A 141 -12.32 7.10 -8.02
C LYS A 141 -13.53 8.02 -7.88
N HIS A 142 -14.03 8.22 -6.66
CA HIS A 142 -15.34 8.85 -6.42
C HIS A 142 -15.29 10.19 -5.69
N ASN A 143 -14.26 10.44 -4.86
CA ASN A 143 -14.28 11.48 -3.82
C ASN A 143 -13.11 12.47 -3.91
N PHE A 144 -12.59 12.72 -5.13
CA PHE A 144 -11.40 13.53 -5.45
C PHE A 144 -10.06 12.79 -5.16
N LEU A 145 -8.95 13.30 -5.73
CA LEU A 145 -7.60 12.81 -5.44
C LEU A 145 -7.38 12.72 -3.93
N THR A 146 -6.76 11.63 -3.44
CA THR A 146 -6.71 11.27 -2.01
C THR A 146 -6.41 12.51 -1.16
N LYS A 147 -7.29 12.82 -0.21
CA LYS A 147 -7.06 13.96 0.67
C LYS A 147 -5.92 13.57 1.61
N HIS A 148 -4.75 14.14 1.38
CA HIS A 148 -3.68 14.20 2.37
C HIS A 148 -4.00 15.32 3.34
N ALA A 149 -4.02 15.08 4.64
CA ALA A 149 -4.17 16.19 5.59
C ALA A 149 -3.52 16.02 6.96
N LEU A 150 -2.72 14.98 7.18
CA LEU A 150 -1.76 15.01 8.28
C LEU A 150 -0.36 15.15 7.68
N LYS A 151 0.25 16.31 7.94
CA LYS A 151 1.70 16.49 7.87
C LYS A 151 2.23 16.15 9.25
N GLU A 152 3.02 15.09 9.38
CA GLU A 152 3.74 14.77 10.61
C GLU A 152 5.21 15.16 10.41
N PHE A 153 5.71 16.04 11.27
CA PHE A 153 7.13 16.33 11.40
C PHE A 153 7.62 15.68 12.69
N GLY A 154 8.80 15.08 12.65
CA GLY A 154 9.38 14.37 13.78
C GLY A 154 10.90 14.39 13.80
N VAL A 155 11.45 14.13 14.98
CA VAL A 155 12.87 13.88 15.21
C VAL A 155 13.02 12.58 15.99
N GLN A 156 13.90 11.71 15.51
CA GLN A 156 14.34 10.51 16.20
C GLN A 156 15.78 10.70 16.62
N VAL A 157 16.00 11.05 17.88
CA VAL A 157 17.32 11.17 18.49
C VAL A 157 17.79 9.77 18.89
N LYS A 158 18.87 9.29 18.26
CA LYS A 158 19.60 8.09 18.71
C LYS A 158 20.49 8.46 19.89
N TYR A 159 21.20 9.59 19.75
CA TYR A 159 22.04 10.19 20.79
C TYR A 159 22.02 11.71 20.69
N LEU A 160 21.92 12.42 21.82
CA LEU A 160 22.12 13.87 21.87
C LEU A 160 22.73 14.23 23.21
N LYS A 161 23.83 14.97 23.18
CA LYS A 161 24.51 15.53 24.34
C LYS A 161 24.47 17.05 24.28
N THR A 162 23.96 17.66 25.34
CA THR A 162 23.94 19.12 25.50
C THR A 162 25.24 19.62 26.12
N ILE A 163 25.54 20.90 25.94
CA ILE A 163 26.74 21.55 26.52
C ILE A 163 26.78 21.48 28.06
N ASP A 164 25.62 21.40 28.72
CA ASP A 164 25.50 21.29 30.18
C ASP A 164 25.56 19.83 30.68
N GLY A 165 25.81 18.87 29.78
CA GLY A 165 25.98 17.46 30.11
C GLY A 165 24.71 16.62 30.15
N LEU A 166 23.54 17.16 29.79
CA LEU A 166 22.32 16.35 29.62
C LEU A 166 22.46 15.45 28.39
N ILE A 167 22.10 14.17 28.55
CA ILE A 167 22.16 13.16 27.49
C ILE A 167 20.76 12.61 27.24
N PHE A 168 20.33 12.62 25.98
CA PHE A 168 19.12 11.99 25.49
C PHE A 168 19.50 10.77 24.65
N ASN A 169 18.94 9.61 25.00
CA ASN A 169 19.17 8.36 24.27
C ASN A 169 17.83 7.79 23.79
N ASN A 170 17.75 7.47 22.51
CA ASN A 170 16.57 6.85 21.89
C ASN A 170 15.26 7.62 22.14
N VAL A 171 15.29 8.95 21.97
CA VAL A 171 14.13 9.82 22.17
C VAL A 171 13.47 10.10 20.82
N GLY A 172 12.18 9.82 20.71
CA GLY A 172 11.34 10.22 19.59
C GLY A 172 10.42 11.35 20.00
N ALA A 173 10.39 12.44 19.23
CA ALA A 173 9.44 13.53 19.40
C ALA A 173 8.81 13.85 18.04
N PHE A 174 7.48 13.83 17.99
CA PHE A 174 6.71 14.08 16.77
C PHE A 174 5.38 14.73 17.13
N ASN A 175 4.83 15.51 16.19
CA ASN A 175 3.52 16.15 16.32
C ASN A 175 3.36 17.00 17.60
N SER A 176 4.43 17.65 18.07
CA SER A 176 4.42 18.47 19.31
C SER A 176 3.97 19.92 19.08
N GLY A 177 3.25 20.19 17.99
CA GLY A 177 2.88 21.54 17.57
C GLY A 177 3.88 22.11 16.58
N LYS A 178 4.54 23.22 16.94
CA LYS A 178 5.46 23.94 16.03
C LYS A 178 6.83 23.25 15.92
N ASP A 179 7.39 22.84 17.06
CA ASP A 179 8.74 22.30 17.16
C ASP A 179 8.74 21.06 18.07
N ASN A 180 9.44 19.99 17.67
CA ASN A 180 9.40 18.72 18.39
C ASN A 180 10.32 18.66 19.60
N ILE A 181 11.53 19.21 19.47
CA ILE A 181 12.48 19.39 20.56
C ILE A 181 12.89 20.85 20.52
N VAL A 182 12.87 21.50 21.68
CA VAL A 182 13.31 22.89 21.86
C VAL A 182 14.31 22.93 23.00
N LEU A 183 15.48 23.51 22.75
CA LEU A 183 16.58 23.64 23.71
C LEU A 183 16.94 25.12 23.83
N GLY A 184 16.67 25.72 25.00
CA GLY A 184 16.92 27.14 25.24
C GLY A 184 16.21 28.06 24.25
N ASP A 185 14.93 27.79 24.00
CA ASP A 185 14.05 28.48 23.03
C ASP A 185 14.45 28.36 21.55
N ILE A 186 15.46 27.55 21.24
CA ILE A 186 15.87 27.25 19.86
C ILE A 186 15.36 25.85 19.50
N PRO A 187 14.59 25.69 18.42
CA PRO A 187 14.20 24.38 17.94
C PRO A 187 15.41 23.52 17.60
N PHE A 188 15.36 22.23 17.89
CA PHE A 188 16.32 21.25 17.40
C PHE A 188 15.71 20.53 16.19
N ASN A 189 16.05 20.99 14.99
CA ASN A 189 15.56 20.48 13.71
C ASN A 189 16.71 20.38 12.68
N GLU A 190 16.42 19.94 11.45
CA GLU A 190 17.43 19.75 10.39
C GLU A 190 18.26 21.01 10.08
N ILE A 191 17.66 22.20 10.24
CA ILE A 191 18.31 23.49 9.93
C ILE A 191 19.21 23.92 11.09
N THR A 192 18.72 23.79 12.32
CA THR A 192 19.40 24.33 13.51
C THR A 192 20.36 23.34 14.15
N ALA A 193 20.14 22.02 14.02
CA ALA A 193 20.96 20.99 14.65
C ALA A 193 22.46 21.11 14.36
N PRO A 194 22.91 21.39 13.13
CA PRO A 194 24.34 21.48 12.82
C PRO A 194 25.08 22.64 13.54
N THR A 195 24.36 23.68 13.95
CA THR A 195 24.92 24.89 14.56
C THR A 195 24.27 25.22 15.91
N HIS A 196 23.61 24.24 16.53
CA HIS A 196 22.78 24.47 17.70
C HIS A 196 23.63 24.83 18.92
N PRO A 197 23.43 26.01 19.57
CA PRO A 197 24.36 26.51 20.59
C PRO A 197 24.36 25.69 21.88
N TYR A 198 23.28 24.94 22.14
CA TYR A 198 23.14 24.09 23.32
C TYR A 198 23.47 22.60 23.07
N VAL A 199 23.90 22.22 21.87
CA VAL A 199 24.20 20.82 21.51
C VAL A 199 25.71 20.67 21.29
N GLU A 200 26.30 19.72 22.01
CA GLU A 200 27.72 19.36 21.88
C GLU A 200 27.91 18.26 20.83
N GLU A 201 27.05 17.24 20.85
CA GLU A 201 27.13 16.08 19.95
C GLU A 201 25.72 15.53 19.72
N TYR A 202 25.43 15.06 18.50
CA TYR A 202 24.16 14.40 18.21
C TYR A 202 24.27 13.36 17.08
N ASP A 203 23.37 12.38 17.15
CA ASP A 203 22.97 11.46 16.08
C ASP A 203 21.44 11.43 16.10
N ALA A 204 20.81 12.06 15.10
CA ALA A 204 19.37 12.18 15.00
C ALA A 204 18.90 12.15 13.55
N ASP A 205 17.75 11.51 13.33
CA ASP A 205 17.06 11.51 12.05
C ASP A 205 15.86 12.48 12.12
N PHE A 206 15.81 13.46 11.23
CA PHE A 206 14.66 14.34 11.04
C PHE A 206 13.78 13.76 9.95
N PHE A 207 12.46 13.75 10.14
CA PHE A 207 11.56 13.16 9.18
C PHE A 207 10.27 13.96 9.01
N TYR A 208 9.75 13.84 7.79
CA TYR A 208 8.50 14.42 7.35
C TYR A 208 7.66 13.30 6.74
N LYS A 209 6.44 13.15 7.25
CA LYS A 209 5.50 12.12 6.86
C LYS A 209 4.20 12.76 6.40
N LEU A 210 3.61 12.14 5.39
CA LEU A 210 2.29 12.49 4.90
C LEU A 210 1.36 11.33 5.16
N HIS A 211 0.16 11.60 5.67
CA HIS A 211 -0.80 10.54 5.98
C HIS A 211 -2.04 10.62 5.08
N PHE A 212 -2.56 9.44 4.77
CA PHE A 212 -3.91 9.27 4.25
C PHE A 212 -4.92 9.70 5.32
N LEU A 213 -5.79 10.66 5.01
CA LEU A 213 -6.83 11.07 5.97
C LEU A 213 -7.77 9.95 6.37
N ASP A 214 -8.16 9.12 5.40
CA ASP A 214 -9.21 8.14 5.56
C ASP A 214 -8.79 6.94 6.42
N THR A 215 -7.48 6.68 6.52
CA THR A 215 -6.92 5.56 7.27
C THR A 215 -5.99 6.01 8.40
N ASN A 216 -5.60 7.29 8.42
CA ASN A 216 -4.57 7.85 9.28
C ASN A 216 -3.22 7.09 9.19
N THR A 217 -2.93 6.48 8.05
CA THR A 217 -1.69 5.74 7.83
C THR A 217 -0.73 6.55 6.97
N GLU A 218 0.56 6.43 7.23
CA GLU A 218 1.62 7.09 6.46
C GLU A 218 1.61 6.59 5.01
N VAL A 219 1.66 7.53 4.05
CA VAL A 219 1.43 7.27 2.63
C VAL A 219 2.44 6.28 2.07
N VAL A 220 3.73 6.55 2.25
CA VAL A 220 4.81 5.77 1.64
C VAL A 220 4.85 4.34 2.20
N ASP A 221 4.83 4.17 3.51
CA ASP A 221 4.86 2.89 4.21
C ASP A 221 3.62 2.07 3.91
N THR A 222 2.45 2.71 3.81
CA THR A 222 1.22 2.03 3.38
C THR A 222 1.39 1.47 1.96
N LEU A 223 1.90 2.28 1.01
CA LEU A 223 2.13 1.84 -0.37
C LEU A 223 3.18 0.74 -0.45
N LYS A 224 4.30 0.85 0.29
CA LYS A 224 5.34 -0.19 0.40
C LYS A 224 4.79 -1.51 0.91
N ASN A 225 3.99 -1.46 1.97
CA ASN A 225 3.40 -2.66 2.57
C ASN A 225 2.43 -3.34 1.60
N ILE A 226 1.55 -2.57 0.95
CA ILE A 226 0.64 -3.09 -0.07
C ILE A 226 1.43 -3.70 -1.25
N TYR A 227 2.45 -2.99 -1.75
CA TYR A 227 3.34 -3.48 -2.81
C TYR A 227 3.98 -4.83 -2.45
N LYS A 228 4.55 -4.94 -1.24
CA LYS A 228 5.18 -6.18 -0.76
C LYS A 228 4.20 -7.35 -0.78
N GLU A 229 3.02 -7.16 -0.21
CA GLU A 229 1.99 -8.20 -0.09
C GLU A 229 1.46 -8.65 -1.46
N ILE A 230 1.23 -7.72 -2.38
CA ILE A 230 0.78 -8.07 -3.74
C ILE A 230 1.87 -8.77 -4.52
N LYS A 231 3.12 -8.29 -4.42
CA LYS A 231 4.26 -8.93 -5.09
C LYS A 231 4.43 -10.38 -4.63
N GLU A 232 4.34 -10.61 -3.32
CA GLU A 232 4.39 -11.95 -2.74
C GLU A 232 3.22 -12.82 -3.21
N TYR A 233 2.01 -12.29 -3.23
CA TYR A 233 0.84 -12.99 -3.78
C TYR A 233 1.01 -13.38 -5.25
N ILE A 234 1.43 -12.46 -6.13
CA ILE A 234 1.62 -12.74 -7.55
C ILE A 234 2.72 -13.79 -7.76
N PHE A 235 3.81 -13.71 -6.99
CA PHE A 235 4.87 -14.72 -7.01
C PHE A 235 4.33 -16.10 -6.60
N ASN A 236 3.59 -16.18 -5.48
CA ASN A 236 3.03 -17.43 -5.00
C ASN A 236 2.02 -18.02 -5.99
N LEU A 237 1.19 -17.18 -6.60
CA LEU A 237 0.26 -17.63 -7.64
C LEU A 237 1.01 -18.23 -8.83
N GLN A 238 2.04 -17.54 -9.34
CA GLN A 238 2.89 -18.05 -10.42
C GLN A 238 3.52 -19.39 -10.05
N GLU A 239 4.05 -19.56 -8.84
CA GLU A 239 4.68 -20.81 -8.42
C GLU A 239 3.67 -21.96 -8.30
N ILE A 240 2.45 -21.68 -7.86
CA ILE A 240 1.36 -22.68 -7.83
C ILE A 240 0.96 -23.10 -9.25
N THR A 241 0.93 -22.16 -10.19
CA THR A 241 0.40 -22.38 -11.55
C THR A 241 1.47 -22.86 -12.55
N LYS A 242 2.76 -22.65 -12.27
CA LYS A 242 3.90 -23.17 -13.07
C LYS A 242 4.03 -24.70 -13.07
N LYS A 243 3.22 -25.42 -12.29
CA LYS A 243 3.24 -26.89 -12.21
C LYS A 243 1.86 -27.46 -12.54
N ASN A 244 1.57 -27.61 -13.83
CA ASN A 244 0.72 -28.64 -14.39
C ASN A 244 1.02 -28.69 -15.90
N PRO A 245 2.07 -29.42 -16.34
CA PRO A 245 2.08 -29.94 -17.71
C PRO A 245 0.90 -30.88 -17.95
#